data_AF-X1JFN9-F1
#
_entry.id   AF-X1JFN9-F1
#
_cell.length_a   1.000
_cell.length_b   1.000
_cell.length_c   1.000
_cell.angle_alpha   90.00
_cell.angle_beta   90.00
_cell.angle_gamma   90.00
#
_symmetry.space_group_name_H-M   'P 1'
#
loop_
_entity.id
_entity.type
_entity.pdbx_description
1 polymer ?
#
loop_
_entity_poly.entity_id
_entity_poly.type
_entity_poly.pdbx_seq_one_letter_code
_entity_poly.pdbx_strand_id
1 'polypeptide(L)'
;FIAYRLPAFLVVTFPISLLASSELAIGRLSTDGEITAMRAGGISLRRIMFPFLTAALAISILAFVINDYIVPEANHISQNIIREIVLKKGPPNIRRNVFFRDAENRYFYINRLDEKNMIMQDIMIYEMTREKFPRMITAKSGKWVIDTWKLENGTIYNYDKDGKITYEMSFTNMDIIVKEDLQKFFKNQRTPQ
;
A
#
# COMPACT_ATOMS: atom_id res chain seq x y z
N PHE A 1 -10.66 3.41 -12.29
CA PHE A 1 -9.59 4.09 -11.51
C PHE A 1 -8.42 4.51 -12.40
N ILE A 2 -7.72 3.57 -13.07
CA ILE A 2 -6.52 3.89 -13.88
C ILE A 2 -6.84 4.85 -15.05
N ALA A 3 -7.95 4.63 -15.78
CA ALA A 3 -8.34 5.50 -16.89
C ALA A 3 -8.53 6.98 -16.51
N TYR A 4 -9.03 7.26 -15.30
CA TYR A 4 -9.25 8.63 -14.82
C TYR A 4 -7.95 9.35 -14.40
N ARG A 5 -6.82 8.62 -14.27
CA ARG A 5 -5.51 9.22 -14.02
C ARG A 5 -4.71 9.49 -15.30
N LEU A 6 -5.13 8.92 -16.44
CA LEU A 6 -4.45 9.13 -17.73
C LEU A 6 -4.33 10.61 -18.12
N PRO A 7 -5.37 11.46 -17.98
CA PRO A 7 -5.23 12.88 -18.33
C PRO A 7 -4.12 13.60 -17.56
N ALA A 8 -3.95 13.27 -16.27
CA ALA A 8 -2.90 13.86 -15.45
C ALA A 8 -1.49 13.46 -15.92
N PHE A 9 -1.30 12.20 -16.37
CA PHE A 9 -0.02 11.76 -16.94
C PHE A 9 0.29 12.43 -18.27
N LEU A 10 -0.73 12.63 -19.12
CA LEU A 10 -0.55 13.29 -20.43
C LEU A 10 -0.07 14.73 -20.27
N VAL A 11 -0.62 15.47 -19.29
CA VAL A 11 -0.20 16.86 -19.00
C VAL A 11 1.29 16.95 -18.65
N VAL A 12 1.82 15.98 -17.90
CA VAL A 12 3.26 15.97 -17.53
C VAL A 12 4.13 15.46 -18.67
N THR A 13 3.64 14.51 -19.45
CA THR A 13 4.45 13.83 -20.48
C THR A 13 4.57 14.67 -21.76
N PHE A 14 3.53 15.43 -22.14
CA PHE A 14 3.54 16.22 -23.38
C PHE A 14 4.70 17.23 -23.49
N PRO A 15 5.02 18.04 -22.47
CA PRO A 15 6.17 18.94 -22.54
C PRO A 15 7.50 18.20 -22.75
N ILE A 16 7.69 17.08 -22.06
CA ILE A 16 8.92 16.28 -22.14
C ILE A 16 9.08 15.65 -23.52
N SER A 17 8.01 15.02 -24.03
CA SER A 17 8.00 14.41 -25.36
C SER A 17 8.19 15.44 -26.48
N LEU A 18 7.61 16.63 -26.35
CA LEU A 18 7.79 17.72 -27.30
C LEU A 18 9.25 18.19 -27.34
N LEU A 19 9.88 18.37 -26.19
CA LEU A 19 11.29 18.77 -26.12
C LEU A 19 12.18 17.72 -26.79
N ALA A 20 12.02 16.45 -26.42
CA ALA A 20 12.77 15.35 -27.03
C ALA A 20 12.54 15.23 -28.55
N SER A 21 11.29 15.37 -29.00
CA SER A 21 10.96 15.28 -30.43
C SER A 21 11.54 16.45 -31.22
N SER A 22 11.52 17.66 -30.65
CA SER A 22 12.10 18.84 -31.29
C SER A 22 13.63 18.77 -31.35
N GLU A 23 14.28 18.27 -30.30
CA GLU A 23 15.72 18.00 -30.28
C GLU A 23 16.12 16.96 -31.33
N LEU A 24 15.40 15.84 -31.42
CA LEU A 24 15.65 14.80 -32.42
C LEU A 24 15.46 15.30 -33.84
N ALA A 25 14.40 16.09 -34.09
CA ALA A 25 14.13 16.66 -35.41
C ALA A 25 15.23 17.65 -35.82
N ILE A 26 15.61 18.58 -34.94
CA ILE A 26 16.70 19.52 -35.19
C ILE A 26 18.03 18.79 -35.37
N GLY A 27 18.30 17.78 -34.53
CA GLY A 27 19.50 16.95 -34.60
C GLY A 27 19.63 16.22 -35.94
N ARG A 28 18.53 15.68 -36.47
CA ARG A 28 18.49 15.09 -37.82
C ARG A 28 18.77 16.11 -38.91
N LEU A 29 18.03 17.22 -38.94
CA LEU A 29 18.23 18.30 -39.91
C LEU A 29 19.66 18.87 -39.87
N SER A 30 20.29 18.88 -38.69
CA SER A 30 21.68 19.29 -38.52
C SER A 30 22.66 18.24 -39.04
N THR A 31 22.43 16.96 -38.76
CA THR A 31 23.32 15.85 -39.15
C THR A 31 23.32 15.65 -40.66
N ASP A 32 22.15 15.76 -41.28
CA ASP A 32 21.97 15.64 -42.73
C ASP A 32 22.44 16.91 -43.49
N GLY A 33 22.88 17.95 -42.75
CA GLY A 33 23.37 19.20 -43.33
C GLY A 33 22.27 20.12 -43.88
N GLU A 34 20.99 19.78 -43.73
CA GLU A 34 19.86 20.56 -44.23
C GLU A 34 19.79 21.96 -43.61
N ILE A 35 20.10 22.10 -42.31
CA ILE A 35 20.17 23.42 -41.66
C ILE A 35 21.25 24.28 -42.31
N THR A 36 22.42 23.70 -42.58
CA THR A 36 23.54 24.41 -43.23
C THR A 36 23.18 24.80 -44.65
N ALA A 37 22.56 23.90 -45.43
CA ALA A 37 22.09 24.17 -46.78
C ALA A 37 21.02 25.27 -46.82
N MET A 38 20.03 25.22 -45.93
CA MET A 38 18.99 26.26 -45.80
C MET A 38 19.60 27.63 -45.46
N ARG A 39 20.55 27.67 -44.52
CA ARG A 39 21.26 28.91 -44.16
C ARG A 39 22.11 29.46 -45.30
N ALA A 40 22.78 28.59 -46.06
CA ALA A 40 23.54 28.98 -47.24
C ALA A 40 22.60 29.53 -48.35
N GLY A 41 21.39 29.00 -48.46
CA GLY A 41 20.32 29.50 -49.32
C GLY A 41 19.65 30.80 -48.84
N GLY A 42 20.16 31.44 -47.78
CA GLY A 42 19.66 32.70 -47.25
C GLY A 42 18.47 32.58 -46.29
N ILE A 43 18.07 31.38 -45.89
CA ILE A 43 17.00 31.19 -44.91
C ILE A 43 17.53 31.53 -43.51
N SER A 44 16.88 32.48 -42.85
CA SER A 44 17.24 32.86 -41.49
C SER A 44 16.91 31.75 -40.49
N LEU A 45 17.76 31.59 -39.47
CA LEU A 45 17.55 30.59 -38.41
C LEU A 45 16.19 30.75 -37.71
N ARG A 46 15.71 31.99 -37.57
CA ARG A 46 14.39 32.29 -37.00
C ARG A 46 13.25 31.62 -37.78
N ARG A 47 13.35 31.57 -39.12
CA ARG A 47 12.33 30.92 -39.97
C ARG A 47 12.34 29.40 -39.80
N ILE A 48 13.52 28.82 -39.59
CA ILE A 48 13.69 27.39 -39.29
C ILE A 48 13.10 27.06 -37.91
N MET A 49 13.24 27.95 -36.93
CA MET A 49 12.69 27.75 -35.58
C MET A 49 11.18 28.01 -35.46
N PHE A 50 10.60 28.82 -36.33
CA PHE A 50 9.18 29.18 -36.30
C PHE A 50 8.21 27.98 -36.21
N PRO A 51 8.33 26.90 -37.03
CA PRO A 51 7.44 25.74 -36.92
C PRO A 51 7.52 25.02 -35.57
N PHE A 52 8.67 25.03 -34.90
CA PHE A 52 8.82 24.45 -33.57
C PHE A 52 8.12 25.30 -32.51
N LEU A 53 8.23 26.63 -32.62
CA LEU A 53 7.54 27.56 -31.73
C LEU A 53 6.01 27.48 -31.87
N THR A 54 5.50 27.35 -33.10
CA THR A 54 4.06 27.20 -33.32
C THR A 54 3.54 25.86 -32.78
N ALA A 55 4.27 24.76 -32.98
CA ALA A 55 3.93 23.46 -32.40
C ALA A 55 3.94 23.50 -30.87
N ALA A 56 4.95 24.15 -30.27
CA ALA A 56 5.04 24.31 -28.82
C ALA A 56 3.88 25.11 -28.24
N LEU A 57 3.51 26.22 -28.91
CA LEU A 57 2.36 27.03 -28.50
C LEU A 57 1.06 26.22 -28.59
N ALA A 58 0.84 25.47 -29.68
CA ALA A 58 -0.34 24.64 -29.85
C ALA A 58 -0.46 23.56 -28.75
N ILE A 59 0.64 22.87 -28.44
CA ILE A 59 0.66 21.85 -27.38
C ILE A 59 0.48 22.48 -26.00
N SER A 60 1.05 23.67 -25.77
CA SER A 60 0.86 24.41 -24.51
C SER A 60 -0.61 24.77 -24.28
N ILE A 61 -1.31 25.24 -25.31
CA ILE A 61 -2.74 25.55 -25.23
C ILE A 61 -3.54 24.27 -24.96
N LEU A 62 -3.24 23.18 -25.66
CA LEU A 62 -3.89 21.89 -25.43
C LEU A 62 -3.67 21.39 -23.99
N ALA A 63 -2.44 21.45 -23.49
CA ALA A 63 -2.10 21.06 -22.13
C ALA A 63 -2.84 21.92 -21.09
N PHE A 64 -2.95 23.24 -21.33
CA PHE A 64 -3.71 24.15 -20.49
C PHE A 64 -5.20 23.76 -20.43
N VAL A 65 -5.83 23.51 -21.57
CA VAL A 65 -7.25 23.08 -21.63
C VAL A 65 -7.47 21.76 -20.91
N ILE A 66 -6.57 20.78 -21.10
CA ILE A 66 -6.66 19.49 -20.40
C ILE A 66 -6.50 19.69 -18.88
N ASN A 67 -5.57 20.54 -18.45
CA ASN A 67 -5.30 20.80 -17.05
C ASN A 67 -6.45 21.52 -16.33
N ASP A 68 -7.11 22.47 -17.01
CA ASP A 68 -8.14 23.31 -16.40
C ASP A 68 -9.55 22.67 -16.44
N TYR A 69 -9.86 21.88 -17.48
CA TYR A 69 -11.19 21.29 -17.64
C TYR A 69 -11.24 19.78 -17.36
N ILE A 70 -10.25 19.01 -17.84
CA ILE A 70 -10.33 17.55 -17.84
C ILE A 70 -9.77 16.96 -16.54
N VAL A 71 -8.64 17.48 -16.07
CA VAL A 71 -7.97 16.99 -14.85
C VAL A 71 -8.82 17.16 -13.59
N PRO A 72 -9.49 18.30 -13.34
CA PRO A 72 -10.27 18.49 -12.11
C PRO A 72 -11.48 17.55 -12.05
N GLU A 73 -12.23 17.42 -13.14
CA GLU A 73 -13.37 16.51 -13.28
C GLU A 73 -12.94 15.05 -13.11
N ALA A 74 -11.87 14.63 -13.80
CA ALA A 74 -11.36 13.26 -13.69
C ALA A 74 -10.88 12.92 -12.27
N ASN A 75 -10.23 13.88 -11.59
CA ASN A 75 -9.82 13.72 -10.20
C ASN A 75 -11.03 13.66 -9.26
N HIS A 76 -12.04 14.51 -9.46
CA HIS A 76 -13.25 14.52 -8.63
C HIS A 76 -13.99 13.18 -8.73
N ILE A 77 -14.18 12.66 -9.95
CA ILE A 77 -14.77 11.34 -10.18
C ILE A 77 -13.92 10.23 -9.53
N SER A 78 -12.60 10.29 -9.69
CA SER A 78 -11.70 9.31 -9.06
C SER A 78 -11.80 9.31 -7.53
N GLN A 79 -11.90 10.49 -6.91
CA GLN A 79 -12.04 10.62 -5.46
C GLN A 79 -13.40 10.10 -5.00
N ASN A 80 -14.46 10.36 -5.76
CA ASN A 80 -15.80 9.82 -5.47
C ASN A 80 -15.83 8.29 -5.57
N ILE A 81 -15.18 7.71 -6.58
CA ILE A 81 -15.05 6.24 -6.70
C ILE A 81 -14.25 5.67 -5.53
N ILE A 82 -13.14 6.30 -5.12
CA ILE A 82 -12.38 5.85 -3.93
C ILE A 82 -13.26 5.92 -2.69
N ARG A 83 -13.94 7.05 -2.47
CA ARG A 83 -14.85 7.23 -1.34
C ARG A 83 -15.96 6.20 -1.36
N GLU A 84 -16.57 5.94 -2.51
CA GLU A 84 -17.60 4.92 -2.65
C GLU A 84 -17.06 3.52 -2.36
N ILE A 85 -15.88 3.16 -2.84
CA ILE A 85 -15.25 1.86 -2.53
C ILE A 85 -14.95 1.75 -1.04
N VAL A 86 -14.38 2.79 -0.42
CA VAL A 86 -14.03 2.82 1.01
C VAL A 86 -15.28 2.82 1.90
N LEU A 87 -16.30 3.59 1.54
CA LEU A 87 -17.54 3.72 2.30
C LEU A 87 -18.47 2.51 2.09
N LYS A 88 -18.57 1.96 0.87
CA LYS A 88 -19.39 0.74 0.59
C LYS A 88 -18.74 -0.54 1.09
N LYS A 89 -17.40 -0.64 1.12
CA LYS A 89 -16.71 -1.81 1.68
C LYS A 89 -16.43 -1.68 3.18
N GLY A 90 -16.60 -0.50 3.76
CA GLY A 90 -16.15 -0.18 5.11
C GLY A 90 -14.63 -0.28 5.25
N PRO A 91 -14.03 0.24 6.34
CA PRO A 91 -12.68 -0.18 6.70
C PRO A 91 -12.66 -1.72 6.78
N PRO A 92 -11.60 -2.39 6.33
CA PRO A 92 -11.53 -3.84 6.47
C PRO A 92 -11.68 -4.17 7.97
N ASN A 93 -12.76 -4.87 8.33
CA ASN A 93 -12.94 -5.43 9.69
C ASN A 93 -11.87 -6.47 10.04
N ILE A 94 -10.95 -6.72 9.11
CA ILE A 94 -9.86 -7.66 9.25
C ILE A 94 -8.60 -6.87 9.57
N ARG A 95 -8.17 -6.89 10.83
CA ARG A 95 -6.84 -6.42 11.22
C ARG A 95 -5.81 -7.52 10.99
N ARG A 96 -4.60 -7.12 10.61
CA ARG A 96 -3.46 -8.03 10.48
C ARG A 96 -2.37 -7.70 11.48
N ASN A 97 -1.60 -8.71 11.87
CA ASN A 97 -0.43 -8.57 12.74
C ASN A 97 -0.75 -7.85 14.06
N VAL A 98 -1.81 -8.27 14.73
CA VAL A 98 -2.20 -7.70 16.02
C VAL A 98 -1.29 -8.29 17.09
N PHE A 99 -0.63 -7.42 17.87
CA PHE A 99 0.23 -7.83 18.97
C PHE A 99 -0.26 -7.24 20.28
N PHE A 100 -0.36 -8.05 21.33
CA PHE A 100 -0.74 -7.52 22.64
C PHE A 100 -0.13 -8.27 23.80
N ARG A 101 -0.17 -7.64 24.97
CA ARG A 101 0.26 -8.23 26.23
C ARG A 101 -0.89 -8.12 27.22
N ASP A 102 -1.20 -9.21 27.89
CA ASP A 102 -2.20 -9.22 28.94
C ASP A 102 -1.60 -8.98 30.34
N ALA A 103 -2.47 -8.87 31.34
CA ALA A 103 -2.09 -8.70 32.74
C ALA A 103 -1.29 -9.87 33.33
N GLU A 104 -1.36 -11.07 32.73
CA GLU A 104 -0.65 -12.28 33.18
C GLU A 104 0.70 -12.46 32.48
N ASN A 105 1.22 -11.41 31.85
CA ASN A 105 2.51 -11.38 31.17
C ASN A 105 2.62 -12.36 29.97
N ARG A 106 1.50 -12.57 29.27
CA ARG A 106 1.43 -13.34 28.04
C ARG A 106 1.40 -12.40 26.84
N TYR A 107 2.22 -12.67 25.84
CA TYR A 107 2.24 -11.92 24.58
C TYR A 107 1.45 -12.69 23.53
N PHE A 108 0.49 -12.03 22.91
CA PHE A 108 -0.35 -12.57 21.85
C PHE A 108 0.06 -11.94 20.52
N TYR A 109 0.16 -12.77 19.50
CA TYR A 109 0.31 -12.39 18.11
C TYR A 109 -0.78 -13.05 17.29
N ILE A 110 -1.48 -12.27 16.48
CA ILE A 110 -2.56 -12.76 15.61
C ILE A 110 -2.31 -12.21 14.22
N ASN A 111 -2.07 -13.11 13.28
CA ASN A 111 -1.83 -12.73 11.89
C ASN A 111 -3.07 -12.09 11.27
N ARG A 112 -4.26 -12.63 11.54
CA ARG A 112 -5.52 -12.13 10.97
C ARG A 112 -6.66 -12.21 11.98
N LEU A 113 -7.25 -11.06 12.30
CA LEU A 113 -8.37 -10.90 13.21
C LEU A 113 -9.55 -10.27 12.46
N ASP A 114 -10.68 -10.98 12.38
CA ASP A 114 -11.97 -10.44 11.97
C ASP A 114 -12.72 -9.90 13.20
N GLU A 115 -12.76 -8.58 13.35
CA GLU A 115 -13.40 -7.89 14.48
C GLU A 115 -14.93 -8.05 14.49
N LYS A 116 -15.56 -8.31 13.34
CA LYS A 116 -17.02 -8.43 13.27
C LYS A 116 -17.49 -9.77 13.79
N ASN A 117 -16.79 -10.83 13.40
CA ASN A 117 -17.13 -12.20 13.79
C ASN A 117 -16.33 -12.68 15.01
N MET A 118 -15.37 -11.88 15.47
CA MET A 118 -14.42 -12.21 16.55
C MET A 118 -13.66 -13.52 16.28
N ILE A 119 -13.26 -13.71 15.02
CA ILE A 119 -12.52 -14.89 14.53
C ILE A 119 -11.07 -14.50 14.29
N MET A 120 -10.16 -15.34 14.74
CA MET A 120 -8.71 -15.14 14.69
C MET A 120 -8.06 -16.30 13.95
N GLN A 121 -7.03 -16.01 13.18
CA GLN A 121 -6.27 -16.98 12.39
C GLN A 121 -4.77 -16.77 12.59
N ASP A 122 -4.05 -17.88 12.61
CA ASP A 122 -2.61 -17.99 12.92
C ASP A 122 -2.24 -17.21 14.18
N ILE A 123 -2.60 -17.82 15.30
CA ILE A 123 -2.44 -17.26 16.63
C ILE A 123 -1.16 -17.83 17.22
N MET A 124 -0.37 -16.98 17.86
CA MET A 124 0.83 -17.35 18.59
C MET A 124 0.82 -16.64 19.94
N ILE A 125 1.04 -17.39 21.00
CA ILE A 125 0.99 -16.89 22.37
C ILE A 125 2.29 -17.29 23.05
N TYR A 126 2.97 -16.31 23.61
CA TYR A 126 4.16 -16.51 24.44
C TYR A 126 3.80 -16.26 25.89
N GLU A 127 3.79 -17.31 26.69
CA GLU A 127 3.65 -17.22 28.13
C GLU A 127 5.04 -17.07 28.76
N MET A 128 5.32 -15.88 29.30
CA MET A 128 6.61 -15.63 29.92
C MET A 128 6.68 -16.35 31.27
N THR A 129 7.54 -17.35 31.38
CA THR A 129 7.76 -18.09 32.62
C THR A 129 8.92 -17.47 33.40
N ARG A 130 9.20 -17.97 34.61
CA ARG A 130 10.41 -17.59 35.37
C ARG A 130 11.70 -18.18 34.78
N GLU A 131 11.57 -19.12 33.86
CA GLU A 131 12.69 -19.74 33.15
C GLU A 131 13.19 -18.82 32.01
N LYS A 132 14.38 -19.12 31.50
CA LYS A 132 15.03 -18.30 30.44
C LYS A 132 14.23 -18.27 29.12
N PHE A 133 13.40 -19.28 28.86
CA PHE A 133 12.61 -19.40 27.63
C PHE A 133 11.11 -19.41 27.93
N PRO A 134 10.30 -18.63 27.19
CA PRO A 134 8.85 -18.62 27.35
C PRO A 134 8.24 -19.90 26.80
N ARG A 135 7.08 -20.28 27.33
CA ARG A 135 6.24 -21.31 26.73
C ARG A 135 5.54 -20.71 25.51
N MET A 136 5.53 -21.43 24.39
CA MET A 136 4.91 -20.96 23.14
C MET A 136 3.69 -21.83 22.83
N ILE A 137 2.58 -21.19 22.48
CA ILE A 137 1.34 -21.84 22.05
C ILE A 137 1.01 -21.30 20.67
N THR A 138 0.84 -22.18 19.68
CA THR A 138 0.35 -21.79 18.35
C THR A 138 -1.01 -22.39 18.10
N ALA A 139 -1.88 -21.71 17.35
CA ALA A 139 -3.19 -22.23 16.95
C ALA A 139 -3.56 -21.73 15.55
N LYS A 140 -4.22 -22.58 14.75
CA LYS A 140 -4.64 -22.21 13.39
C LYS A 140 -5.82 -21.26 13.39
N SER A 141 -6.81 -21.52 14.25
CA SER A 141 -8.00 -20.69 14.41
C SER A 141 -8.28 -20.44 15.88
N GLY A 142 -8.97 -19.33 16.15
CA GLY A 142 -9.52 -19.08 17.46
C GLY A 142 -10.75 -18.20 17.39
N LYS A 143 -11.64 -18.33 18.36
CA LYS A 143 -12.83 -17.51 18.48
C LYS A 143 -12.95 -16.97 19.90
N TRP A 144 -13.27 -15.68 20.01
CA TRP A 144 -13.57 -15.09 21.31
C TRP A 144 -15.04 -15.37 21.67
N VAL A 145 -15.24 -15.96 22.84
CA VAL A 145 -16.55 -16.29 23.41
C VAL A 145 -16.52 -15.92 24.89
N ILE A 146 -17.18 -14.82 25.28
CA ILE A 146 -17.43 -14.43 26.69
C ILE A 146 -16.14 -14.55 27.54
N ASP A 147 -15.22 -13.61 27.34
CA ASP A 147 -13.92 -13.51 28.05
C ASP A 147 -12.99 -14.73 27.90
N THR A 148 -13.33 -15.66 27.00
CA THR A 148 -12.57 -16.88 26.73
C THR A 148 -12.19 -16.96 25.26
N TRP A 149 -10.92 -17.20 25.00
CA TRP A 149 -10.37 -17.49 23.68
C TRP A 149 -10.40 -18.99 23.48
N LYS A 150 -11.29 -19.44 22.59
CA LYS A 150 -11.36 -20.84 22.17
C LYS A 150 -10.43 -21.02 20.99
N LEU A 151 -9.27 -21.61 21.23
CA LEU A 151 -8.26 -21.92 20.24
C LEU A 151 -8.52 -23.31 19.68
N GLU A 152 -8.36 -23.45 18.37
CA GLU A 152 -8.58 -24.70 17.66
C GLU A 152 -7.32 -25.10 16.88
N ASN A 153 -7.05 -26.41 16.88
CA ASN A 153 -5.95 -27.03 16.15
C ASN A 153 -4.61 -26.34 16.37
N GLY A 154 -4.12 -26.45 17.59
CA GLY A 154 -2.88 -25.81 18.02
C GLY A 154 -1.83 -26.75 18.57
N THR A 155 -0.67 -26.21 18.89
CA THR A 155 0.45 -26.95 19.47
C THR A 155 1.13 -26.11 20.52
N ILE A 156 1.43 -26.74 21.65
CA ILE A 156 2.13 -26.17 22.78
C ILE A 156 3.57 -26.65 22.74
N TYR A 157 4.50 -25.71 22.80
CA TYR A 157 5.93 -25.94 22.85
C TYR A 157 6.49 -25.44 24.19
N ASN A 158 7.11 -26.33 24.95
CA ASN A 158 7.92 -25.96 26.10
C ASN A 158 9.40 -26.15 25.77
N TYR A 159 10.21 -25.24 26.30
CA TYR A 159 11.66 -25.21 26.09
C TYR A 159 12.39 -25.39 27.42
N ASP A 160 13.52 -26.09 27.38
CA ASP A 160 14.45 -26.22 28.50
C ASP A 160 15.34 -24.96 28.65
N LYS A 161 16.17 -24.90 29.70
CA LYS A 161 17.16 -23.85 29.98
C LYS A 161 18.18 -23.62 28.87
N ASP A 162 18.37 -24.60 27.99
CA ASP A 162 19.23 -24.55 26.80
C ASP A 162 18.46 -24.20 25.51
N GLY A 163 17.15 -23.94 25.58
CA GLY A 163 16.31 -23.57 24.43
C GLY A 163 15.90 -24.75 23.54
N LYS A 164 16.12 -25.99 24.00
CA LYS A 164 15.66 -27.20 23.30
C LYS A 164 14.20 -27.49 23.64
N ILE A 165 13.43 -27.95 22.65
CA ILE A 165 12.04 -28.37 22.86
C ILE A 165 12.05 -29.61 23.76
N THR A 166 11.50 -29.48 24.96
CA THR A 166 11.37 -30.59 25.92
C THR A 166 10.03 -31.29 25.72
N TYR A 167 9.01 -30.54 25.34
CA TYR A 167 7.65 -31.02 25.25
C TYR A 167 6.89 -30.35 24.11
N GLU A 168 6.26 -31.18 23.29
CA GLU A 168 5.35 -30.78 22.22
C GLU A 168 4.02 -31.51 22.40
N MET A 169 2.93 -30.75 22.51
CA MET A 169 1.59 -31.30 22.63
C MET A 169 0.65 -30.59 21.69
N SER A 170 0.05 -31.34 20.77
CA SER A 170 -1.03 -30.85 19.92
C SER A 170 -2.37 -30.94 20.66
N PHE A 171 -3.23 -29.94 20.44
CA PHE A 171 -4.58 -29.91 20.97
C PHE A 171 -5.58 -29.59 19.85
N THR A 172 -6.75 -30.22 19.93
CA THR A 172 -7.87 -29.89 19.02
C THR A 172 -8.59 -28.64 19.48
N ASN A 173 -8.86 -28.51 20.78
CA ASN A 173 -9.52 -27.35 21.39
C ASN A 173 -8.79 -26.96 22.68
N MET A 174 -8.57 -25.67 22.90
CA MET A 174 -8.00 -25.13 24.14
C MET A 174 -8.66 -23.79 24.47
N ASP A 175 -9.08 -23.64 25.72
CA ASP A 175 -9.72 -22.43 26.20
C ASP A 175 -8.72 -21.61 27.04
N ILE A 176 -8.53 -20.34 26.67
CA ILE A 176 -7.70 -19.39 27.42
C ILE A 176 -8.57 -18.26 27.93
N ILE A 177 -8.64 -18.10 29.25
CA ILE A 177 -9.35 -16.99 29.88
C ILE A 177 -8.48 -15.74 29.78
N VAL A 178 -9.03 -14.68 29.19
CA VAL A 178 -8.39 -13.38 29.08
C VAL A 178 -9.26 -12.37 29.83
N LYS A 179 -8.81 -11.94 31.02
CA LYS A 179 -9.57 -11.08 31.93
C LYS A 179 -9.72 -9.63 31.46
N GLU A 180 -9.13 -9.28 30.31
CA GLU A 180 -9.07 -7.90 29.82
C GLU A 180 -10.02 -7.70 28.63
N ASP A 181 -10.84 -6.64 28.72
CA ASP A 181 -11.82 -6.28 27.70
C ASP A 181 -11.09 -5.90 26.40
N LEU A 182 -11.15 -6.81 25.42
CA LEU A 182 -10.54 -6.66 24.09
C LEU A 182 -10.88 -5.32 23.43
N GLN A 183 -12.06 -4.75 23.73
CA GLN A 183 -12.47 -3.45 23.19
C GLN A 183 -11.59 -2.29 23.66
N LYS A 184 -11.10 -2.32 24.90
CA LYS A 184 -10.16 -1.31 25.43
C LYS A 184 -8.79 -1.46 24.78
N PHE A 185 -8.40 -2.70 24.46
CA PHE A 185 -7.13 -2.99 23.84
C PHE A 185 -7.06 -2.47 22.39
N PHE A 186 -8.10 -2.73 21.57
CA PHE A 186 -8.14 -2.27 20.17
C PHE A 186 -8.23 -0.74 20.00
N LYS A 187 -8.70 -0.02 21.02
CA LYS A 187 -8.72 1.45 21.05
C LYS A 187 -7.34 2.06 21.32
N ASN A 188 -6.43 1.34 21.99
CA ASN A 188 -5.18 1.90 22.50
C ASN A 188 -3.93 1.57 21.66
N GLN A 189 -4.05 0.78 20.59
CA GLN A 189 -2.92 0.42 19.75
C GLN A 189 -2.62 1.51 18.70
N ARG A 190 -1.53 2.26 18.92
CA ARG A 190 -0.79 2.90 17.84
C ARG A 190 0.15 1.85 17.24
N THR A 191 0.06 1.65 15.93
CA THR A 191 1.00 0.82 15.17
C THR A 191 2.43 1.33 15.43
N PRO A 192 3.39 0.47 15.83
CA PRO A 192 4.80 0.84 15.77
C PRO A 192 5.15 1.18 14.31
N GLN A 193 5.72 2.37 14.09
CA GLN A 193 6.25 2.77 12.79
C GLN A 193 7.50 1.97 12.44
#